data_AF-A0A963RQL8-F1
#
_entry.id   AF-A0A963RQL8-F1
#
_cell.length_a   1.000
_cell.length_b   1.000
_cell.length_c   1.000
_cell.angle_alpha   90.00
_cell.angle_beta   90.00
_cell.angle_gamma   90.00
#
_symmetry.space_group_name_H-M   'P 1'
#
loop_
_entity.id
_entity.type
_entity.pdbx_description
1 polymer ?
#
loop_
_entity_poly.entity_id
_entity_poly.type
_entity_poly.pdbx_seq_one_letter_code
_entity_poly.pdbx_strand_id
1 'polypeptide(L)' 'WAHPATQRNVAQVQEDGATVLGVAHGDQACGEFGDGRMLEADELVEEVIAFFTPKSLLGQRVLVT' A
#
# COMPACT_ATOMS: atom_id res chain seq x y z
N TRP A 1 -0.07 -8.23 10.27
CA TRP A 1 0.91 -7.35 9.58
C TRP A 1 2.25 -7.25 10.32
N ALA A 2 2.26 -6.89 11.61
CA ALA A 2 3.47 -6.59 12.37
C ALA A 2 4.42 -7.78 12.66
N HIS A 3 4.03 -9.02 12.33
CA HIS A 3 4.88 -10.18 12.61
C HIS A 3 6.22 -10.09 11.85
N PRO A 4 7.39 -10.31 12.50
CA PRO A 4 8.70 -10.12 11.88
C PRO A 4 8.90 -10.90 10.58
N ALA A 5 8.37 -12.13 10.50
CA ALA A 5 8.44 -12.92 9.27
C ALA A 5 7.67 -12.28 8.10
N THR A 6 6.50 -11.67 8.37
CA THR A 6 5.73 -10.95 7.35
C THR A 6 6.51 -9.74 6.84
N GLN A 7 7.09 -8.96 7.75
CA GLN A 7 7.88 -7.78 7.39
C GLN A 7 9.10 -8.13 6.53
N ARG A 8 9.82 -9.20 6.89
CA ARG A 8 10.94 -9.70 6.07
C ARG A 8 10.49 -10.14 4.67
N ASN A 9 9.35 -10.83 4.57
CA ASN A 9 8.85 -11.28 3.27
C ASN A 9 8.43 -10.10 2.38
N VAL A 10 7.78 -9.08 2.97
CA VAL A 10 7.40 -7.84 2.27
C VAL A 10 8.63 -7.14 1.72
N ALA A 11 9.69 -7.00 2.53
CA ALA A 11 10.95 -6.40 2.10
C ALA A 11 11.54 -7.19 0.92
N GLN A 12 11.60 -8.52 1.01
CA GLN A 12 12.14 -9.35 -0.06
C GLN A 12 11.38 -9.18 -1.38
N VAL A 13 10.05 -9.22 -1.37
CA VAL A 13 9.29 -9.08 -2.63
C VAL A 13 9.42 -7.67 -3.23
N GLN A 14 9.60 -6.64 -2.41
CA GLN A 14 9.90 -5.28 -2.90
C GLN A 14 11.29 -5.23 -3.55
N GLU A 15 12.30 -5.85 -2.93
CA GLU A 15 13.64 -5.99 -3.50
C GLU A 15 13.63 -6.76 -4.82
N ASP A 16 12.76 -7.76 -4.93
CA ASP A 16 12.56 -8.56 -6.15
C ASP A 16 11.80 -7.78 -7.25
N GLY A 17 11.37 -6.55 -6.98
CA GLY A 17 10.75 -5.64 -7.95
C GLY A 17 9.22 -5.60 -7.91
N ALA A 18 8.58 -6.26 -6.95
CA ALA A 18 7.14 -6.15 -6.78
C ALA A 18 6.77 -4.78 -6.15
N THR A 19 5.70 -4.17 -6.65
CA THR A 19 5.05 -3.05 -5.95
C THR A 19 4.11 -3.63 -4.91
N VAL A 20 4.41 -3.39 -3.64
CA VAL A 20 3.54 -3.81 -2.53
C VAL A 20 2.55 -2.70 -2.23
N LEU A 21 1.27 -2.97 -2.47
CA LEU A 21 0.18 -2.16 -1.94
C LEU A 21 0.05 -2.47 -0.44
N GLY A 22 0.03 -1.42 0.39
CA GLY A 22 -0.01 -1.56 1.84
C GLY A 22 -1.29 -2.20 2.36
N VAL A 23 -1.37 -2.34 3.68
CA VAL A 23 -2.60 -2.80 4.36
C VAL A 23 -3.43 -1.60 4.79
N ALA A 24 -4.74 -1.76 4.76
CA ALA A 24 -5.65 -0.81 5.41
C ALA A 24 -5.63 -1.02 6.94
N HIS A 25 -6.11 0.00 7.64
CA HIS A 25 -6.38 -0.03 9.07
C HIS A 25 -7.89 -0.15 9.30
N GLY A 26 -8.32 -1.09 10.14
CA GLY A 26 -9.74 -1.23 10.47
C GLY A 26 -10.09 -2.57 11.07
N ASP A 27 -11.37 -2.90 11.03
CA ASP A 27 -11.91 -4.18 11.51
C ASP A 27 -11.38 -5.36 10.69
N GLN A 28 -10.97 -6.40 11.39
CA GLN A 28 -10.40 -7.61 10.81
C GLN A 28 -11.34 -8.80 11.04
N ALA A 29 -11.21 -9.83 10.21
CA ALA A 29 -12.06 -11.02 10.29
C ALA A 29 -11.97 -11.78 11.64
N CYS A 30 -10.89 -11.58 12.40
CA CYS A 30 -10.70 -12.13 13.75
C CYS A 30 -11.40 -11.33 14.85
N GLY A 31 -12.04 -10.20 14.53
CA GLY A 31 -12.67 -9.29 15.50
C GLY A 31 -11.70 -8.30 16.15
N GLU A 32 -10.46 -8.21 15.67
CA GLU A 32 -9.49 -7.19 16.07
C GLU A 32 -9.64 -5.93 15.19
N PHE A 33 -9.20 -4.78 15.72
CA PHE A 33 -9.14 -3.52 14.98
C PHE A 33 -7.68 -3.07 14.89
N GLY A 34 -7.17 -2.84 13.67
CA GLY A 34 -5.79 -2.45 13.46
C GLY A 34 -5.27 -2.64 12.04
N ASP A 35 -3.96 -2.53 11.87
CA ASP A 35 -3.29 -2.72 10.58
C ASP A 35 -3.30 -4.19 10.15
N GLY A 36 -3.66 -4.43 8.90
CA GLY A 36 -3.65 -5.77 8.32
C GLY A 36 -4.89 -6.12 7.52
N ARG A 37 -5.88 -5.23 7.47
CA ARG A 37 -7.02 -5.38 6.57
C ARG A 37 -6.55 -5.23 5.12
N MET A 38 -7.19 -5.97 4.21
CA MET A 38 -7.06 -5.68 2.79
C MET A 38 -7.62 -4.28 2.49
N LEU A 39 -7.03 -3.61 1.51
CA LEU A 39 -7.64 -2.43 0.91
C LEU A 39 -8.98 -2.82 0.27
N GLU A 40 -9.94 -1.90 0.30
CA GLU A 40 -11.20 -2.07 -0.42
C GLU A 40 -10.97 -2.10 -1.94
N ALA A 41 -11.93 -2.63 -2.68
CA ALA A 41 -11.77 -2.87 -4.11
C ALA A 41 -11.55 -1.58 -4.92
N ASP A 42 -12.21 -0.50 -4.52
CA ASP A 42 -12.04 0.84 -5.08
C ASP A 42 -10.66 1.42 -4.77
N GLU A 43 -10.18 1.31 -3.52
CA GLU A 43 -8.83 1.71 -3.12
C GLU A 43 -7.76 0.99 -3.97
N LEU A 44 -7.92 -0.33 -4.20
CA LEU A 44 -7.00 -1.10 -5.05
C LEU A 44 -7.01 -0.62 -6.50
N VAL A 45 -8.18 -0.34 -7.06
CA VAL A 45 -8.31 0.16 -8.43
C VAL A 45 -7.63 1.52 -8.56
N GLU A 46 -7.82 2.41 -7.59
CA GLU A 46 -7.18 3.72 -7.55
C GLU A 46 -5.64 3.60 -7.52
N GLU A 47 -5.09 2.73 -6.67
CA GLU A 47 -3.65 2.48 -6.59
C GLU A 47 -3.08 1.94 -7.91
N VAL A 48 -3.77 1.00 -8.56
CA VAL A 48 -3.35 0.45 -9.85
C VAL A 48 -3.38 1.52 -10.95
N ILE A 49 -4.45 2.32 -11.02
CA ILE A 49 -4.54 3.44 -11.97
C ILE A 49 -3.41 4.44 -11.69
N ALA A 50 -3.20 4.81 -10.44
CA ALA A 50 -2.15 5.74 -10.03
C ALA A 50 -0.77 5.21 -10.44
N PHE A 51 -0.48 3.93 -10.25
CA PHE A 51 0.80 3.31 -10.62
C PHE A 51 1.15 3.52 -12.09
N PHE A 52 0.20 3.29 -13.00
CA PHE A 52 0.41 3.43 -14.45
C PHE A 52 0.26 4.87 -14.96
N THR A 53 -0.32 5.77 -14.17
CA THR A 53 -0.52 7.16 -14.56
C THR A 53 0.82 7.90 -14.62
N PRO A 54 1.15 8.57 -15.75
CA PRO A 54 2.34 9.40 -15.84
C PRO A 54 2.40 10.45 -14.74
N LYS A 55 3.52 10.51 -14.02
CA LYS A 55 3.71 11.43 -12.90
C LYS A 55 4.08 12.82 -13.42
N SER A 56 3.08 13.60 -13.81
CA SER A 56 3.25 14.93 -14.43
C SER A 56 3.99 15.95 -13.54
N LEU A 57 3.94 15.75 -12.22
CA LEU A 57 4.59 16.60 -11.23
C LEU A 57 5.96 16.07 -10.77
N LEU A 58 6.50 15.02 -11.40
CA LEU A 58 7.81 14.48 -11.04
C LEU A 58 8.89 15.57 -11.16
N GLY A 59 9.63 15.81 -10.08
CA GLY A 59 10.68 16.83 -10.00
C GLY A 59 10.20 18.27 -9.74
N GLN A 60 8.90 18.50 -9.60
CA GLN A 60 8.34 19.82 -9.28
C GLN A 60 8.25 20.03 -7.77
N ARG A 61 8.38 21.29 -7.32
CA ARG A 61 8.06 21.70 -5.95
C ARG A 61 6.71 22.39 -5.96
N VAL A 62 5.73 21.78 -5.30
CA VAL A 62 4.34 22.26 -5.26
C VAL A 62 3.96 22.56 -3.81
N LEU A 63 3.31 23.70 -3.57
CA LEU A 63 2.68 24.04 -2.30
C LEU A 63 1.17 23.83 -2.45
N VAL A 64 0.58 23.05 -1.54
CA VAL A 64 -0.87 22.88 -1.41
C VAL A 64 -1.29 23.53 -0.09
N THR A 65 -2.24 24.46 -0.14
CA THR A 65 -2.79 25.17 1.02
C THR A 65 -4.28 24.94 1.14
#